data_AF-A0A8J6TF39-F1
#
_entry.id   AF-A0A8J6TF39-F1
#
_cell.length_a   1.000
_cell.length_b   1.000
_cell.length_c   1.000
_cell.angle_alpha   90.00
_cell.angle_beta   90.00
_cell.angle_gamma   90.00
#
_symmetry.space_group_name_H-M   'P 1'
#
loop_
_entity.id
_entity.type
_entity.pdbx_description
1 polymer ?
#
loop_
_entity_poly.entity_id
_entity_poly.type
_entity_poly.pdbx_seq_one_letter_code
_entity_poly.pdbx_strand_id
1 'polypeptide(L)'
;MGRRWAVQGIEGSRQIRITAKGASMKSWDKILVGVDKTHTAMHAVQYVGSIIRSLKPPKITLLYVYPEPPPNFYQTGGLLPDYEKEKREYAQDIFSEGRTLLAECGVDSQNIDTVTR
;
A
#
# COMPACT_ATOMS: atom_id res chain seq x y z
N MET A 1 17.68 25.70 -34.32
CA MET A 1 16.85 24.49 -34.57
C MET A 1 15.44 24.73 -34.03
N GLY A 2 14.54 25.16 -34.91
CA GLY A 2 13.18 25.59 -34.54
C GLY A 2 12.22 24.42 -34.36
N ARG A 3 11.47 24.42 -33.26
CA ARG A 3 10.36 23.47 -33.04
C ARG A 3 9.13 23.97 -33.81
N ARG A 4 8.69 23.21 -34.82
CA ARG A 4 7.42 23.44 -35.53
C ARG A 4 6.27 23.03 -34.62
N TRP A 5 5.44 24.00 -34.24
CA TRP A 5 4.14 23.75 -33.60
C TRP A 5 3.09 23.60 -34.69
N ALA A 6 2.31 22.53 -34.65
CA ALA A 6 1.11 22.41 -35.47
C ALA A 6 -0.07 22.96 -34.66
N VAL A 7 -0.51 24.17 -35.01
CA VAL A 7 -1.76 24.75 -34.51
C VAL A 7 -2.80 24.50 -35.59
N GLN A 8 -3.72 23.56 -35.33
CA GLN A 8 -4.87 23.35 -36.19
C GLN A 8 -6.06 24.06 -35.54
N GLY A 9 -6.40 25.23 -36.06
CA GLY A 9 -7.57 25.99 -35.63
C GLY A 9 -8.84 25.39 -36.23
N ILE A 10 -9.83 25.09 -35.38
CA ILE A 10 -11.24 25.09 -35.76
C ILE A 10 -12.00 25.80 -34.65
N GLU A 11 -12.78 26.78 -35.08
CA GLU A 11 -13.52 27.80 -34.34
C GLU A 11 -14.67 27.17 -33.52
N GLY A 12 -14.93 27.73 -32.34
CA GLY A 12 -16.07 27.37 -31.49
C GLY A 12 -15.72 26.57 -30.24
N SER A 13 -15.51 27.30 -29.13
CA SER A 13 -15.70 26.86 -27.74
C SER A 13 -15.24 25.44 -27.40
N ARG A 14 -13.93 25.21 -27.23
CA ARG A 14 -13.43 24.02 -26.52
C ARG A 14 -12.05 24.28 -25.91
N GLN A 15 -11.92 23.92 -24.64
CA GLN A 15 -10.70 24.05 -23.84
C GLN A 15 -9.47 23.51 -24.58
N ILE A 16 -8.38 24.29 -24.55
CA ILE A 16 -7.07 23.88 -25.04
C ILE A 16 -6.53 22.81 -24.08
N ARG A 17 -6.62 21.53 -24.44
CA ARG A 17 -5.89 20.46 -23.77
C ARG A 17 -4.47 20.41 -24.32
N ILE A 18 -3.52 20.89 -23.52
CA ILE A 18 -2.09 20.64 -23.75
C ILE A 18 -1.81 19.20 -23.31
N THR A 19 -1.84 18.25 -24.25
CA THR A 19 -1.38 16.89 -23.99
C THR A 19 0.12 16.79 -24.26
N ALA A 20 0.91 16.79 -23.19
CA ALA A 20 2.29 16.33 -23.24
C ALA A 20 2.29 14.83 -23.58
N LYS A 21 2.61 14.50 -24.83
CA LYS A 21 2.79 13.13 -25.30
C LYS A 21 4.11 12.61 -24.73
N GLY A 22 4.12 12.08 -23.50
CA GLY A 22 5.36 11.55 -22.92
C GLY A 22 5.43 11.42 -21.41
N ALA A 23 4.42 10.83 -20.77
CA ALA A 23 4.56 10.02 -19.56
C ALA A 23 3.19 9.40 -19.30
N SER A 24 3.04 8.09 -19.48
CA SER A 24 1.94 7.40 -18.84
C SER A 24 2.15 7.60 -17.33
N MET A 25 1.32 8.44 -16.71
CA MET A 25 1.27 8.58 -15.26
C MET A 25 0.83 7.21 -14.77
N LYS A 26 1.79 6.37 -14.34
CA LYS A 26 1.52 5.02 -13.84
C LYS A 26 0.41 5.16 -12.81
N SER A 27 -0.76 4.58 -13.07
CA SER A 27 -1.79 4.47 -12.07
C SER A 27 -1.22 3.58 -10.97
N TRP A 28 -1.08 4.14 -9.77
CA TRP A 28 -0.72 3.37 -8.60
C TRP A 28 -1.98 2.61 -8.19
N ASP A 29 -2.27 1.48 -8.83
CA ASP A 29 -3.51 0.75 -8.58
C ASP A 29 -3.43 -0.10 -7.30
N LYS A 30 -2.21 -0.43 -6.86
CA LYS A 30 -1.93 -1.28 -5.70
C LYS A 30 -0.72 -0.77 -4.92
N ILE A 31 -0.79 -0.78 -3.59
CA ILE A 31 0.27 -0.43 -2.65
C ILE A 31 0.46 -1.59 -1.69
N LEU A 32 1.70 -2.02 -1.48
CA LEU A 32 2.07 -3.02 -0.48
C LEU A 32 2.86 -2.33 0.63
N VAL A 33 2.45 -2.53 1.88
CA VAL A 33 3.13 -1.94 3.05
C VAL A 33 3.56 -3.07 3.98
N GLY A 34 4.86 -3.21 4.19
CA GLY A 34 5.40 -4.09 5.22
C GLY A 34 5.11 -3.51 6.61
N VAL A 35 4.52 -4.30 7.48
CA VAL A 35 4.14 -3.91 8.83
C VAL A 35 4.72 -4.85 9.87
N ASP A 36 5.00 -4.31 11.05
CA ASP A 36 5.36 -5.00 12.28
C ASP A 36 4.82 -4.17 13.47
N LYS A 37 5.14 -4.52 14.73
CA LYS A 37 4.74 -3.73 15.92
C LYS A 37 5.62 -2.50 16.18
N THR A 38 6.47 -2.08 15.24
CA THR A 38 7.31 -0.90 15.43
C THR A 38 6.55 0.38 15.09
N HIS A 39 6.87 1.46 15.81
CA HIS A 39 6.37 2.79 15.50
C HIS A 39 6.69 3.21 14.06
N THR A 40 7.88 2.85 13.55
CA THR A 40 8.31 3.16 12.19
C THR A 40 7.36 2.58 11.15
N ALA A 41 6.94 1.33 11.31
CA ALA A 41 5.98 0.70 10.42
C ALA A 41 4.61 1.40 10.46
N MET A 42 4.12 1.73 11.66
CA MET A 42 2.83 2.44 11.79
C MET A 42 2.86 3.85 11.21
N HIS A 43 3.98 4.56 11.36
CA HIS A 43 4.19 5.86 10.72
C HIS A 43 4.20 5.73 9.19
N ALA A 44 4.77 4.65 8.64
CA ALA A 44 4.72 4.39 7.20
C ALA A 44 3.27 4.14 6.72
N VAL A 45 2.47 3.37 7.47
CA VAL A 45 1.05 3.17 7.18
C VAL A 45 0.28 4.50 7.19
N GLN A 46 0.49 5.33 8.21
CA GLN A 46 -0.13 6.64 8.32
C GLN A 46 0.28 7.57 7.17
N TYR A 47 1.57 7.58 6.81
CA TYR A 47 2.06 8.34 5.67
C TYR A 47 1.39 7.91 4.37
N VAL A 48 1.31 6.59 4.12
CA VAL A 48 0.59 6.03 2.96
C VAL A 48 -0.87 6.48 2.96
N GLY A 49 -1.57 6.40 4.09
CA GLY A 49 -2.94 6.88 4.23
C GLY A 49 -3.10 8.37 3.89
N SER A 50 -2.14 9.21 4.31
CA SER A 50 -2.18 10.65 4.08
C SER A 50 -2.02 11.03 2.60
N ILE A 51 -1.15 10.33 1.85
CA ILE A 51 -0.85 10.67 0.45
C ILE A 51 -1.94 10.22 -0.52
N ILE A 52 -2.63 9.11 -0.23
CA ILE A 52 -3.62 8.52 -1.14
C ILE A 52 -4.99 9.19 -1.06
N ARG A 53 -5.25 10.02 -0.04
CA ARG A 53 -6.49 10.80 0.06
C ARG A 53 -6.72 11.71 -1.15
N SER A 54 -5.65 12.08 -1.86
CA SER A 54 -5.70 12.91 -3.07
C SER A 54 -5.76 12.12 -4.38
N LEU A 55 -5.78 10.78 -4.32
CA LEU A 55 -5.75 9.89 -5.49
C LEU A 55 -7.05 9.08 -5.59
N LYS A 56 -7.31 8.52 -6.78
CA LYS A 56 -8.30 7.43 -6.89
C LYS A 56 -7.85 6.31 -5.94
N PRO A 57 -8.72 5.79 -5.05
CA PRO A 57 -8.28 4.97 -3.94
C PRO A 57 -7.61 3.69 -4.44
N PRO A 58 -6.30 3.51 -4.19
CA PRO A 58 -5.60 2.28 -4.55
C PRO A 58 -5.99 1.15 -3.61
N LYS A 59 -5.82 -0.09 -4.05
CA LYS A 59 -5.82 -1.24 -3.13
C LYS A 59 -4.56 -1.19 -2.27
N ILE A 60 -4.71 -1.24 -0.95
CA ILE A 60 -3.59 -1.29 -0.01
C ILE A 60 -3.53 -2.69 0.57
N THR A 61 -2.36 -3.30 0.57
CA THR A 61 -2.12 -4.59 1.22
C THR A 61 -1.13 -4.41 2.34
N LEU A 62 -1.53 -4.75 3.57
CA LEU A 62 -0.63 -4.83 4.72
C LEU A 62 0.02 -6.23 4.75
N LEU A 63 1.35 -6.27 4.77
CA LEU A 63 2.14 -7.49 4.77
C LEU A 63 2.89 -7.61 6.09
N TYR A 64 2.63 -8.69 6.83
CA TYR A 64 3.47 -9.09 7.97
C TYR A 64 4.30 -10.30 7.57
N VAL A 65 5.61 -10.24 7.82
CA VAL A 65 6.55 -11.33 7.54
C VAL A 65 6.95 -11.98 8.86
N TYR A 66 6.74 -13.29 8.98
CA TYR A 66 7.09 -14.04 10.17
C TYR A 66 8.62 -14.16 10.30
N PRO A 67 9.18 -13.92 11.49
CA PRO A 67 10.56 -14.31 11.74
C PRO A 67 10.67 -15.83 11.71
N GLU A 68 11.83 -16.36 11.29
CA GLU A 68 12.10 -17.79 11.40
C GLU A 68 12.04 -18.25 12.86
N PRO A 69 11.59 -19.49 13.13
CA PRO A 69 11.65 -20.04 14.48
C PRO A 69 13.08 -19.99 15.04
N PRO A 70 13.26 -19.77 16.35
CA PRO A 70 14.59 -19.75 16.94
C PRO A 70 15.30 -21.11 16.76
N PRO A 71 16.64 -21.15 16.72
CA PRO A 71 17.39 -22.37 16.37
C PRO A 71 17.08 -23.60 17.25
N ASN A 72 16.71 -23.38 18.50
CA ASN A 72 16.36 -24.43 19.46
C ASN A 72 14.86 -24.77 19.50
N PHE A 73 14.02 -24.11 18.70
CA PHE A 73 12.55 -24.26 18.74
C PHE A 73 12.11 -25.72 18.59
N TYR A 74 12.68 -26.43 17.62
CA TYR A 74 12.39 -27.85 17.39
C TYR A 74 13.00 -28.76 18.45
N GLN A 75 14.14 -28.36 19.04
CA GLN A 75 14.82 -29.15 20.07
C GLN A 75 14.03 -29.14 21.40
N THR A 76 13.24 -28.09 21.63
CA THR A 76 12.35 -27.97 22.79
C THR A 76 10.97 -28.56 22.57
N GLY A 77 10.75 -29.29 21.45
CA GLY A 77 9.46 -29.91 21.12
C GLY A 77 8.45 -28.96 20.46
N GLY A 78 8.88 -27.79 20.00
CA GLY A 78 8.03 -26.88 19.23
C GLY A 78 7.71 -27.44 17.85
N LEU A 79 6.45 -27.33 17.44
CA LEU A 79 5.97 -27.73 16.12
C LEU A 79 5.78 -26.50 15.24
N LEU A 80 6.24 -26.57 13.98
CA LEU A 80 6.11 -25.47 13.02
C LEU A 80 4.66 -24.97 12.84
N PRO A 81 3.63 -25.83 12.79
CA PRO A 81 2.24 -25.38 12.71
C PRO A 81 1.79 -24.52 13.89
N ASP A 82 2.26 -24.82 15.11
CA ASP A 82 1.91 -24.04 16.30
C ASP A 82 2.58 -22.67 16.28
N TYR A 83 3.84 -22.62 15.83
CA TYR A 83 4.56 -21.37 15.61
C TYR A 83 3.86 -20.48 14.58
N GLU A 84 3.52 -21.03 13.41
CA GLU A 84 2.83 -20.29 12.36
C GLU A 84 1.46 -19.78 12.81
N LYS A 85 0.74 -20.58 13.61
CA LYS A 85 -0.54 -20.19 14.20
C LYS A 85 -0.36 -19.00 15.14
N GLU A 86 0.59 -19.08 16.08
CA GLU A 86 0.91 -17.99 17.00
C GLU A 86 1.27 -16.71 16.24
N LYS A 87 2.12 -16.80 15.20
CA LYS A 87 2.51 -15.63 14.41
C LYS A 87 1.35 -15.06 13.60
N ARG A 88 0.43 -15.90 13.11
CA ARG A 88 -0.78 -15.44 12.42
C ARG A 88 -1.74 -14.70 13.34
N GLU A 89 -1.89 -15.17 14.57
CA GLU A 89 -2.70 -14.51 15.59
C GLU A 89 -2.09 -13.15 15.96
N TYR A 90 -0.77 -13.12 16.20
CA TYR A 90 -0.04 -11.87 16.44
C TYR A 90 -0.15 -10.86 15.29
N ALA A 91 -0.18 -11.34 14.04
CA ALA A 91 -0.36 -10.48 12.87
C ALA A 91 -1.74 -9.79 12.85
N GLN A 92 -2.78 -10.41 13.43
CA GLN A 92 -4.11 -9.79 13.48
C GLN A 92 -4.11 -8.49 14.28
N ASP A 93 -3.36 -8.42 15.38
CA ASP A 93 -3.22 -7.20 16.16
C ASP A 93 -2.61 -6.08 15.31
N ILE A 94 -1.51 -6.38 14.61
CA ILE A 94 -0.80 -5.45 13.75
C ILE A 94 -1.71 -4.95 12.62
N PHE A 95 -2.46 -5.87 11.99
CA PHE A 95 -3.39 -5.51 10.94
C PHE A 95 -4.56 -4.68 11.44
N SER A 96 -5.05 -4.94 12.65
CA SER A 96 -6.12 -4.15 13.26
C SER A 96 -5.67 -2.70 13.48
N GLU A 97 -4.47 -2.50 14.02
CA GLU A 97 -3.87 -1.18 14.20
C GLU A 97 -3.66 -0.47 12.84
N GLY A 98 -3.05 -1.15 11.87
CA GLY A 98 -2.84 -0.58 10.54
C GLY A 98 -4.14 -0.22 9.80
N ARG A 99 -5.18 -1.06 9.93
CA ARG A 99 -6.52 -0.77 9.38
C ARG A 99 -7.15 0.45 10.04
N THR A 100 -6.98 0.61 11.34
CA THR A 100 -7.49 1.76 12.09
C THR A 100 -6.85 3.04 11.59
N LEU A 101 -5.51 3.07 11.46
CA LEU A 101 -4.77 4.22 10.94
C LEU A 101 -5.18 4.59 9.51
N LEU A 102 -5.37 3.59 8.64
CA LEU A 102 -5.83 3.83 7.27
C LEU A 102 -7.27 4.33 7.22
N ALA A 103 -8.16 3.80 8.05
CA ALA A 103 -9.54 4.25 8.17
C ALA A 103 -9.62 5.71 8.67
N GLU A 104 -8.80 6.09 9.64
CA GLU A 104 -8.67 7.47 10.12
C GLU A 104 -8.20 8.43 9.01
N CYS A 105 -7.43 7.93 8.04
CA CYS A 105 -7.03 8.67 6.85
C CYS A 105 -8.12 8.73 5.75
N GLY A 106 -9.26 8.06 5.95
CA GLY A 106 -10.38 8.01 5.01
C GLY A 106 -10.27 6.91 3.95
N VAL A 107 -9.44 5.89 4.17
CA VAL A 107 -9.36 4.72 3.29
C VAL A 107 -10.54 3.79 3.58
N ASP A 108 -11.30 3.44 2.55
CA ASP A 108 -12.37 2.44 2.66
C ASP A 108 -11.78 1.07 3.05
N SER A 109 -12.38 0.41 4.04
CA SER A 109 -11.95 -0.92 4.50
C SER A 109 -12.00 -1.97 3.39
N GLN A 110 -12.89 -1.82 2.40
CA GLN A 110 -12.94 -2.68 1.22
C GLN A 110 -11.69 -2.56 0.35
N ASN A 111 -10.91 -1.49 0.51
CA ASN A 111 -9.66 -1.28 -0.21
C ASN A 111 -8.42 -1.76 0.56
N ILE A 112 -8.60 -2.38 1.74
CA ILE A 112 -7.50 -2.83 2.60
C ILE A 112 -7.47 -4.36 2.66
N ASP A 113 -6.44 -4.95 2.08
CA ASP A 113 -6.13 -6.37 2.17
C ASP A 113 -5.02 -6.60 3.21
N THR A 114 -4.93 -7.84 3.72
CA THR A 114 -3.90 -8.23 4.70
C THR A 114 -3.32 -9.58 4.31
N VAL A 115 -2.01 -9.73 4.38
CA VAL A 115 -1.32 -10.96 4.00
C VAL A 115 -0.19 -11.25 4.98
N THR A 116 0.00 -12.53 5.29
CA THR A 116 1.14 -13.00 6.08
C THR A 116 2.05 -13.87 5.22
N ARG A 117 3.36 -13.81 5.48
CA ARG A 117 4.37 -14.58 4.74
C ARG A 117 5.48 -15.08 5.63
#